data_AF-A0A3B8SLB5-F1
#
_entry.id   AF-A0A3B8SLB5-F1
#
_cell.length_a   1.000
_cell.length_b   1.000
_cell.length_c   1.000
_cell.angle_alpha   90.00
_cell.angle_beta   90.00
_cell.angle_gamma   90.00
#
_symmetry.space_group_name_H-M   'P 1'
#
loop_
_entity.id
_entity.type
_entity.pdbx_description
1 polymer ?
#
loop_
_entity_poly.entity_id
_entity_poly.type
_entity_poly.pdbx_seq_one_letter_code
_entity_poly.pdbx_strand_id
1 'polypeptide(L)'
;MKNEENNDKKRHIRNKILVNCITAIRSLGTIAIVPIFMAGGALSAGFASIGFFATDFIDGFLARHLHVQSFFGSLLDGLSDKAFGIVCLLLLGTLNPLFFVIPLIELGILAVNYKSIQRGNNAKSSIAGKAKTVLLAASIAGGFFSYAAPSLKEILNYINITSLDKILSMNPDILSTLFAVPTIAASLYVEKDYLDKAKKQDKEKEEELTQEAIEVIEKSGLVNPSLEEIDKKRKELLKQREEVLELKSREEIKHDLFDTEFYLEHRDDGIKRLLYKNKGSE
;
A
#
# COMPACT_ATOMS: atom_id res chain seq x y z
N MET A 1 -1.46 34.48 -22.60
CA MET A 1 -2.29 34.38 -21.38
C MET A 1 -3.44 33.38 -21.51
N LYS A 2 -4.68 33.72 -21.96
CA LYS A 2 -5.80 32.74 -22.00
C LYS A 2 -5.53 31.46 -22.82
N ASN A 3 -4.78 31.54 -23.91
CA ASN A 3 -4.44 30.36 -24.75
C ASN A 3 -3.33 29.49 -24.15
N GLU A 4 -2.39 30.08 -23.40
CA GLU A 4 -1.32 29.33 -22.72
C GLU A 4 -1.89 28.60 -21.50
N GLU A 5 -2.69 29.29 -20.69
CA GLU A 5 -3.36 28.71 -19.52
C GLU A 5 -4.28 27.54 -19.89
N ASN A 6 -4.97 27.64 -21.03
CA ASN A 6 -5.82 26.56 -21.55
C ASN A 6 -5.01 25.38 -22.12
N ASN A 7 -3.82 25.65 -22.67
CA ASN A 7 -2.89 24.61 -23.15
C ASN A 7 -2.22 23.87 -21.98
N ASP A 8 -1.85 24.59 -20.91
CA ASP A 8 -1.28 24.01 -19.70
C ASP A 8 -2.30 23.13 -18.98
N LYS A 9 -3.55 23.58 -18.86
CA LYS A 9 -4.65 22.77 -18.30
C LYS A 9 -4.90 21.50 -19.11
N LYS A 10 -4.92 21.58 -20.45
CA LYS A 10 -5.03 20.40 -21.34
C LYS A 10 -3.85 19.45 -21.17
N ARG A 11 -2.63 19.97 -21.08
CA ARG A 11 -1.42 19.16 -20.87
C ARG A 11 -1.46 18.43 -19.53
N HIS A 12 -1.89 19.10 -18.48
CA HIS A 12 -2.03 18.53 -17.14
C HIS A 12 -3.07 17.41 -17.11
N ILE A 13 -4.25 17.60 -17.72
CA ILE A 13 -5.28 16.56 -17.83
C ILE A 13 -4.76 15.35 -18.63
N ARG A 14 -4.09 15.58 -19.76
CA ARG A 14 -3.50 14.50 -20.58
C ARG A 14 -2.47 13.70 -19.79
N ASN A 15 -1.62 14.37 -19.01
CA ASN A 15 -0.63 13.71 -18.16
C ASN A 15 -1.29 12.85 -17.07
N LYS A 16 -2.36 13.34 -16.44
CA LYS A 16 -3.18 12.55 -15.48
C LYS A 16 -3.74 11.28 -16.14
N ILE A 17 -4.31 11.42 -17.34
CA ILE A 17 -4.86 10.28 -18.10
C ILE A 17 -3.76 9.27 -18.43
N LEU A 18 -2.60 9.73 -18.91
CA LEU A 18 -1.47 8.86 -19.25
C LEU A 18 -1.04 8.00 -18.06
N VAL A 19 -0.83 8.63 -16.90
CA VAL A 19 -0.43 7.93 -15.67
C VAL A 19 -1.50 6.90 -15.27
N ASN A 20 -2.77 7.31 -15.21
CA ASN A 20 -3.86 6.40 -14.84
C ASN A 20 -4.05 5.25 -15.85
N CYS A 21 -3.75 5.46 -17.13
CA CYS A 21 -3.77 4.39 -18.14
C CYS A 21 -2.72 3.32 -17.86
N ILE A 22 -1.53 3.69 -17.36
CA ILE A 22 -0.48 2.74 -17.00
C ILE A 22 -0.94 1.89 -15.81
N THR A 23 -1.52 2.52 -14.78
CA THR A 23 -2.13 1.79 -13.64
C THR A 23 -3.26 0.87 -14.12
N ALA A 24 -4.09 1.31 -15.06
CA ALA A 24 -5.15 0.48 -15.64
C ALA A 24 -4.61 -0.73 -16.42
N ILE A 25 -3.49 -0.60 -17.14
CA ILE A 25 -2.81 -1.72 -17.79
C ILE A 25 -2.37 -2.76 -16.74
N ARG A 26 -1.92 -2.33 -15.56
CA ARG A 26 -1.59 -3.25 -14.45
C ARG A 26 -2.82 -3.94 -13.88
N SER A 27 -3.93 -3.23 -13.74
CA SER A 27 -5.21 -3.83 -13.34
C SER A 27 -5.67 -4.89 -14.34
N LEU A 28 -5.49 -4.64 -15.65
CA LEU A 28 -5.70 -5.66 -16.68
C LEU A 28 -4.69 -6.81 -16.56
N GLY A 29 -3.44 -6.51 -16.20
CA GLY A 29 -2.40 -7.49 -15.89
C GLY A 29 -2.80 -8.49 -14.80
N THR A 30 -3.56 -8.03 -13.80
CA THR A 30 -4.12 -8.89 -12.74
C THR A 30 -5.03 -9.98 -13.29
N ILE A 31 -5.81 -9.65 -14.33
CA ILE A 31 -6.69 -10.62 -15.00
C ILE A 31 -5.89 -11.43 -16.02
N ALA A 32 -4.96 -10.78 -16.74
CA ALA A 32 -4.21 -11.38 -17.84
C ALA A 32 -3.13 -12.37 -17.37
N ILE A 33 -2.60 -12.25 -16.15
CA ILE A 33 -1.52 -13.13 -15.68
C ILE A 33 -1.94 -14.61 -15.64
N VAL A 34 -3.22 -14.88 -15.34
CA VAL A 34 -3.77 -16.25 -15.34
C VAL A 34 -3.72 -16.88 -16.73
N PRO A 35 -4.35 -16.33 -17.79
CA PRO A 35 -4.25 -16.90 -19.13
C PRO A 35 -2.82 -16.88 -19.69
N ILE A 36 -1.99 -15.89 -19.34
CA ILE A 36 -0.56 -15.88 -19.71
C ILE A 36 0.14 -17.11 -19.13
N PHE A 37 -0.09 -17.42 -17.86
CA PHE A 37 0.46 -18.60 -17.21
C PHE A 37 -0.08 -19.89 -17.82
N MET A 38 -1.39 -19.96 -18.12
CA MET A 38 -1.99 -21.15 -18.72
C MET A 38 -1.50 -21.43 -20.14
N ALA A 39 -1.22 -20.40 -20.94
CA ALA A 39 -0.79 -20.56 -22.33
C ALA A 39 0.73 -20.69 -22.49
N GLY A 40 1.51 -19.92 -21.73
CA GLY A 40 2.96 -19.82 -21.85
C GLY A 40 3.77 -20.40 -20.69
N GLY A 41 3.08 -20.93 -19.67
CA GLY A 41 3.70 -21.51 -18.49
C GLY A 41 4.40 -20.49 -17.59
N ALA A 42 5.24 -21.02 -16.70
CA ALA A 42 5.91 -20.23 -15.68
C ALA A 42 6.92 -19.21 -16.25
N LEU A 43 7.53 -19.49 -17.41
CA LEU A 43 8.49 -18.57 -18.04
C LEU A 43 7.80 -17.27 -18.50
N SER A 44 6.67 -17.41 -19.22
CA SER A 44 5.89 -16.26 -19.68
C SER A 44 5.30 -15.48 -18.52
N ALA A 45 4.81 -16.16 -17.48
CA ALA A 45 4.33 -15.50 -16.26
C ALA A 45 5.44 -14.75 -15.52
N GLY A 46 6.67 -15.31 -15.46
CA GLY A 46 7.83 -14.65 -14.87
C GLY A 46 8.16 -13.32 -15.56
N PHE A 47 8.30 -13.33 -16.89
CA PHE A 47 8.55 -12.09 -17.65
C PHE A 47 7.38 -11.11 -17.59
N ALA A 48 6.15 -11.59 -17.68
CA ALA A 48 4.97 -10.74 -17.56
C ALA A 48 4.91 -10.07 -16.18
N SER A 49 5.21 -10.80 -15.10
CA SER A 49 5.23 -10.26 -13.74
C SER A 49 6.25 -9.14 -13.59
N ILE A 50 7.47 -9.30 -14.13
CA ILE A 50 8.48 -8.24 -14.16
C ILE A 50 7.97 -7.02 -14.92
N GLY A 51 7.36 -7.23 -16.09
CA GLY A 51 6.80 -6.14 -16.89
C GLY A 51 5.74 -5.35 -16.12
N PHE A 52 4.79 -6.04 -15.49
CA PHE A 52 3.73 -5.40 -14.71
C PHE A 52 4.27 -4.70 -13.46
N PHE A 53 5.22 -5.27 -12.73
CA PHE A 53 5.88 -4.57 -11.60
C PHE A 53 6.72 -3.38 -12.08
N ALA A 54 7.33 -3.44 -13.26
CA ALA A 54 8.05 -2.30 -13.81
C ALA A 54 7.10 -1.15 -14.16
N THR A 55 5.85 -1.44 -14.55
CA THR A 55 4.86 -0.37 -14.81
C THR A 55 4.55 0.47 -13.58
N ASP A 56 4.62 -0.10 -12.37
CA ASP A 56 4.41 0.59 -11.07
C ASP A 56 5.52 1.61 -10.79
N PHE A 57 6.75 1.21 -11.09
CA PHE A 57 7.84 2.16 -10.98
C PHE A 57 7.68 3.31 -11.98
N ILE A 58 7.20 3.02 -13.19
CA ILE A 58 7.08 4.00 -14.28
C ILE A 58 5.94 4.99 -14.02
N ASP A 59 4.73 4.55 -13.65
CA ASP A 59 3.63 5.47 -13.39
C ASP A 59 3.86 6.32 -12.14
N GLY A 60 4.40 5.75 -11.07
CA GLY A 60 4.79 6.48 -9.87
C GLY A 60 5.93 7.48 -10.12
N PHE A 61 6.86 7.15 -11.03
CA PHE A 61 7.90 8.08 -11.48
C PHE A 61 7.32 9.23 -12.32
N LEU A 62 6.47 8.91 -13.30
CA LEU A 62 5.81 9.90 -14.16
C LEU A 62 4.88 10.82 -13.39
N ALA A 63 4.12 10.29 -12.43
CA ALA A 63 3.20 11.07 -11.60
C ALA A 63 3.95 12.15 -10.79
N ARG A 64 5.13 11.81 -10.26
CA ARG A 64 6.02 12.73 -9.54
C ARG A 64 6.65 13.77 -10.46
N HIS A 65 7.18 13.33 -11.61
CA HIS A 65 7.85 14.24 -12.56
C HIS A 65 6.89 15.22 -13.22
N LEU A 66 5.65 14.81 -13.45
CA LEU A 66 4.64 15.61 -14.13
C LEU A 66 3.75 16.39 -13.14
N HIS A 67 3.99 16.28 -11.83
CA HIS A 67 3.18 16.90 -10.76
C HIS A 67 1.68 16.66 -10.96
N VAL A 68 1.27 15.40 -11.18
CA VAL A 68 -0.12 15.02 -11.49
C VAL A 68 -0.69 14.01 -10.49
N GLN A 69 -0.12 13.96 -9.29
CA GLN A 69 -0.52 13.05 -8.23
C GLN A 69 -1.93 13.38 -7.71
N SER A 70 -2.66 12.36 -7.25
CA SER A 70 -3.99 12.51 -6.68
C SER A 70 -4.27 11.37 -5.69
N PHE A 71 -5.18 11.60 -4.74
CA PHE A 71 -5.58 10.57 -3.79
C PHE A 71 -6.22 9.38 -4.50
N PHE A 72 -7.09 9.62 -5.48
CA PHE A 72 -7.71 8.58 -6.29
C PHE A 72 -6.68 7.73 -7.02
N GLY A 73 -5.73 8.38 -7.71
CA GLY A 73 -4.64 7.68 -8.39
C GLY A 73 -3.84 6.80 -7.42
N SER A 74 -3.44 7.35 -6.27
CA SER A 74 -2.69 6.61 -5.27
C SER A 74 -3.46 5.42 -4.66
N LEU A 75 -4.78 5.56 -4.50
CA LEU A 75 -5.64 4.49 -3.98
C LEU A 75 -5.84 3.38 -5.01
N LEU A 76 -6.07 3.74 -6.28
CA LEU A 76 -6.19 2.77 -7.37
C LEU A 76 -4.89 2.01 -7.57
N ASP A 77 -3.76 2.70 -7.52
CA ASP A 77 -2.42 2.12 -7.63
C ASP A 77 -2.17 1.09 -6.54
N GLY A 78 -2.34 1.49 -5.27
CA GLY A 78 -2.18 0.58 -4.13
C GLY A 78 -3.18 -0.60 -4.13
N LEU A 79 -4.38 -0.43 -4.69
CA LEU A 79 -5.34 -1.53 -4.86
C LEU A 79 -4.92 -2.48 -5.98
N SER A 80 -4.52 -1.92 -7.13
CA SER A 80 -4.08 -2.68 -8.30
C SER A 80 -2.84 -3.51 -7.99
N ASP A 81 -1.87 -2.96 -7.26
CA ASP A 81 -0.65 -3.67 -6.86
C ASP A 81 -0.94 -4.85 -5.94
N LYS A 82 -1.79 -4.64 -4.93
CA LYS A 82 -2.19 -5.72 -4.02
C LYS A 82 -2.96 -6.81 -4.75
N ALA A 83 -3.89 -6.43 -5.63
CA ALA A 83 -4.65 -7.39 -6.41
C ALA A 83 -3.74 -8.21 -7.32
N PHE A 84 -2.84 -7.56 -8.06
CA PHE A 84 -1.87 -8.21 -8.94
C PHE A 84 -0.97 -9.17 -8.17
N GLY A 85 -0.40 -8.70 -7.05
CA GLY A 85 0.46 -9.51 -6.18
C GLY A 85 -0.28 -10.74 -5.64
N ILE A 86 -1.50 -10.57 -5.12
CA ILE A 86 -2.31 -11.68 -4.60
C ILE A 86 -2.59 -12.71 -5.69
N VAL A 87 -3.01 -12.31 -6.89
CA VAL A 87 -3.29 -13.26 -7.98
C VAL A 87 -2.03 -14.04 -8.38
N CYS A 88 -0.87 -13.37 -8.46
CA CYS A 88 0.40 -14.05 -8.69
C CYS A 88 0.74 -15.06 -7.60
N LEU A 89 0.55 -14.70 -6.32
CA LEU A 89 0.79 -15.59 -5.19
C LEU A 89 -0.16 -16.78 -5.18
N LEU A 90 -1.44 -16.58 -5.57
CA LEU A 90 -2.40 -17.67 -5.67
C LEU A 90 -2.01 -18.65 -6.78
N LEU A 91 -1.57 -18.16 -7.94
CA LEU A 91 -1.05 -19.00 -9.02
C LEU A 91 0.18 -19.78 -8.56
N LEU A 92 1.16 -19.11 -7.95
CA LEU A 92 2.33 -19.77 -7.38
C LEU A 92 1.97 -20.77 -6.29
N GLY A 93 0.93 -20.49 -5.49
CA GLY A 93 0.38 -21.39 -4.48
C GLY A 93 -0.09 -22.73 -5.05
N THR A 94 -0.60 -22.74 -6.29
CA THR A 94 -0.98 -23.99 -6.98
C THR A 94 0.22 -24.87 -7.35
N LEU A 95 1.42 -24.28 -7.42
CA LEU A 95 2.69 -24.97 -7.70
C LEU A 95 3.42 -25.33 -6.40
N ASN A 96 3.56 -24.36 -5.49
CA ASN A 96 4.11 -24.53 -4.14
C ASN A 96 3.15 -23.94 -3.10
N PRO A 97 2.50 -24.76 -2.27
CA PRO A 97 1.53 -24.29 -1.27
C PRO A 97 2.05 -23.26 -0.28
N LEU A 98 3.37 -23.12 -0.08
CA LEU A 98 3.94 -22.09 0.79
C LEU A 98 3.57 -20.67 0.35
N PHE A 99 3.38 -20.43 -0.94
CA PHE A 99 2.99 -19.11 -1.44
C PHE A 99 1.58 -18.69 -1.02
N PHE A 100 0.70 -19.62 -0.61
CA PHE A 100 -0.61 -19.27 -0.03
C PHE A 100 -0.52 -18.61 1.34
N VAL A 101 0.59 -18.77 2.06
CA VAL A 101 0.78 -18.15 3.38
C VAL A 101 0.95 -16.64 3.26
N ILE A 102 1.64 -16.18 2.22
CA ILE A 102 1.95 -14.76 1.99
C ILE A 102 0.69 -13.89 1.85
N PRO A 103 -0.30 -14.19 0.99
CA PRO A 103 -1.50 -13.35 0.86
C PRO A 103 -2.33 -13.32 2.15
N LEU A 104 -2.32 -14.39 2.96
CA LEU A 104 -3.01 -14.38 4.27
C LEU A 104 -2.38 -13.36 5.22
N ILE A 105 -1.04 -13.30 5.26
CA ILE A 105 -0.32 -12.29 6.06
C ILE A 105 -0.58 -10.88 5.51
N GLU A 106 -0.61 -10.70 4.18
CA GLU A 106 -0.93 -9.40 3.57
C GLU A 106 -2.33 -8.90 3.94
N LEU A 107 -3.31 -9.80 4.05
CA LEU A 107 -4.65 -9.48 4.56
C LEU A 107 -4.60 -9.12 6.05
N GLY A 108 -3.77 -9.79 6.85
CA GLY A 108 -3.50 -9.43 8.24
C GLY A 108 -2.95 -8.01 8.38
N ILE A 109 -1.91 -7.66 7.60
CA ILE A 109 -1.33 -6.31 7.55
C ILE A 109 -2.39 -5.27 7.15
N LEU A 110 -3.26 -5.59 6.19
CA LEU A 110 -4.35 -4.70 5.78
C LEU A 110 -5.35 -4.49 6.93
N ALA A 111 -5.73 -5.55 7.65
CA ALA A 111 -6.65 -5.48 8.78
C ALA A 111 -6.07 -4.66 9.95
N VAL A 112 -4.78 -4.85 10.27
CA VAL A 112 -4.07 -4.07 11.29
C VAL A 112 -4.08 -2.59 10.93
N ASN A 113 -3.71 -2.25 9.68
CA ASN A 113 -3.73 -0.88 9.19
C ASN A 113 -5.12 -0.27 9.26
N TYR A 114 -6.13 -0.99 8.77
CA TYR A 114 -7.51 -0.52 8.77
C TYR A 114 -8.00 -0.21 10.18
N LYS A 115 -7.76 -1.11 11.15
CA LYS A 115 -8.13 -0.90 12.55
C LYS A 115 -7.37 0.27 13.19
N SER A 116 -6.09 0.44 12.84
CA SER A 116 -5.29 1.59 13.28
C SER A 116 -5.90 2.91 12.79
N ILE A 117 -6.26 2.99 11.50
CA ILE A 117 -6.89 4.18 10.90
C ILE A 117 -8.25 4.49 11.55
N GLN A 118 -9.06 3.48 11.87
CA GLN A 118 -10.34 3.70 12.56
C GLN A 118 -10.15 4.41 13.92
N ARG A 119 -9.09 4.06 14.66
CA ARG A 119 -8.65 4.72 15.90
C ARG A 119 -8.03 6.10 15.68
N GLY A 120 -8.05 6.58 14.43
CA GLY A 120 -7.49 7.86 14.01
C GLY A 120 -5.97 7.87 13.91
N ASN A 121 -5.30 6.71 13.95
CA ASN A 121 -3.85 6.64 13.81
C ASN A 121 -3.43 6.90 12.36
N ASN A 122 -2.22 7.40 12.19
CA ASN A 122 -1.64 7.64 10.86
C ASN A 122 -1.04 6.34 10.34
N ALA A 123 -1.59 5.83 9.22
CA ALA A 123 -1.13 4.61 8.55
C ALA A 123 0.04 4.87 7.59
N LYS A 124 1.06 5.62 8.05
CA LYS A 124 2.25 5.87 7.22
C LYS A 124 3.03 4.57 7.03
N SER A 125 3.39 4.30 5.77
CA SER A 125 4.17 3.11 5.44
C SER A 125 5.55 3.18 6.08
N SER A 126 5.98 2.08 6.70
CA SER A 126 7.32 1.95 7.24
C SER A 126 8.36 1.68 6.16
N ILE A 127 9.64 1.96 6.46
CA ILE A 127 10.77 1.56 5.60
C ILE A 127 10.77 0.04 5.42
N ALA A 128 10.49 -0.71 6.49
CA ALA A 128 10.34 -2.16 6.43
C ALA A 128 9.19 -2.59 5.50
N GLY A 129 8.05 -1.90 5.55
CA GLY A 129 6.93 -2.11 4.63
C GLY A 129 7.35 -1.94 3.16
N LYS A 130 8.09 -0.87 2.84
CA LYS A 130 8.61 -0.62 1.49
C LYS A 130 9.59 -1.71 1.04
N ALA A 131 10.54 -2.07 1.90
CA ALA A 131 11.51 -3.12 1.60
C ALA A 131 10.83 -4.49 1.36
N LYS A 132 9.82 -4.82 2.17
CA LYS A 132 9.01 -6.04 2.00
C LYS A 132 8.28 -6.06 0.67
N THR A 133 7.74 -4.93 0.19
CA THR A 133 7.08 -4.88 -1.12
C THR A 133 8.05 -5.17 -2.27
N VAL A 134 9.29 -4.66 -2.21
CA VAL A 134 10.32 -4.99 -3.21
C VAL A 134 10.68 -6.48 -3.15
N LEU A 135 10.84 -7.03 -1.95
CA LEU A 135 11.09 -8.46 -1.76
C LEU A 135 9.94 -9.32 -2.28
N LEU A 136 8.69 -8.89 -2.08
CA LEU A 136 7.50 -9.58 -2.57
C LEU A 136 7.48 -9.64 -4.11
N ALA A 137 7.75 -8.53 -4.78
CA ALA A 137 7.83 -8.49 -6.24
C ALA A 137 8.95 -9.41 -6.77
N ALA A 138 10.13 -9.38 -6.13
CA ALA A 138 11.24 -10.26 -6.47
C ALA A 138 10.91 -11.74 -6.22
N SER A 139 10.17 -12.04 -5.15
CA SER A 139 9.74 -13.39 -4.78
C SER A 139 8.72 -13.96 -5.76
N ILE A 140 7.79 -13.13 -6.25
CA ILE A 140 6.84 -13.53 -7.28
C ILE A 140 7.56 -13.86 -8.59
N ALA A 141 8.42 -12.96 -9.07
CA ALA A 141 9.18 -13.19 -10.30
C ALA A 141 10.12 -14.42 -10.16
N GLY A 142 10.86 -14.49 -9.06
CA GLY A 142 11.76 -15.61 -8.74
C GLY A 142 11.03 -16.94 -8.57
N GLY A 143 9.83 -16.92 -7.98
CA GLY A 143 8.96 -18.09 -7.86
C GLY A 143 8.57 -18.64 -9.24
N PHE A 144 8.10 -17.78 -10.15
CA PHE A 144 7.78 -18.20 -11.52
C PHE A 144 9.02 -18.72 -12.25
N PHE A 145 10.17 -18.03 -12.15
CA PHE A 145 11.39 -18.49 -12.78
C PHE A 145 11.95 -19.78 -12.20
N SER A 146 11.70 -20.08 -10.93
CA SER A 146 12.05 -21.36 -10.31
C SER A 146 11.34 -22.53 -11.01
N TYR A 147 10.06 -22.35 -11.37
CA TYR A 147 9.30 -23.32 -12.16
C TYR A 147 9.61 -23.29 -13.66
N ALA A 148 10.25 -22.23 -14.14
CA ALA A 148 10.78 -22.12 -15.50
C ALA A 148 12.26 -22.56 -15.60
N ALA A 149 12.86 -23.08 -14.52
CA ALA A 149 14.29 -23.35 -14.44
C ALA A 149 14.82 -24.27 -15.57
N PRO A 150 14.11 -25.34 -15.98
CA PRO A 150 14.55 -26.17 -17.11
C PRO A 150 14.65 -25.37 -18.42
N SER A 151 13.61 -24.58 -18.75
CA SER A 151 13.59 -23.75 -19.96
C SER A 151 14.65 -22.65 -19.91
N LEU A 152 14.86 -22.03 -18.74
CA LEU A 152 15.93 -21.06 -18.54
C LEU A 152 17.31 -21.68 -18.75
N LYS A 153 17.53 -22.91 -18.25
CA LYS A 153 18.78 -23.63 -18.43
C LYS A 153 19.08 -23.88 -19.92
N GLU A 154 18.09 -24.33 -20.67
CA GLU A 154 18.24 -24.54 -22.12
C GLU A 154 18.60 -23.24 -22.85
N ILE A 155 17.89 -22.15 -22.56
CA ILE A 155 18.15 -20.83 -23.16
C ILE A 155 19.56 -20.33 -22.82
N LEU A 156 19.97 -20.44 -21.55
CA LEU A 156 21.29 -19.97 -21.10
C LEU A 156 22.44 -20.79 -21.70
N ASN A 157 22.27 -22.12 -21.77
CA ASN A 157 23.25 -22.99 -22.40
C ASN A 157 23.37 -22.74 -23.90
N TYR A 158 22.26 -22.41 -24.58
CA TYR A 158 22.29 -22.00 -25.98
C TYR A 158 23.14 -20.73 -26.22
N ILE A 159 23.15 -19.79 -25.27
CA ILE A 159 24.01 -18.59 -25.32
C ILE A 159 25.35 -18.77 -24.57
N ASN A 160 25.73 -20.02 -24.29
CA ASN A 160 27.01 -20.41 -23.68
C ASN A 160 27.24 -19.85 -22.24
N ILE A 161 26.16 -19.64 -21.48
CA ILE A 161 26.18 -19.27 -20.06
C ILE A 161 25.88 -20.50 -19.20
N THR A 162 26.92 -21.13 -18.66
CA THR A 162 26.81 -22.37 -17.85
C THR A 162 26.89 -22.11 -16.34
N SER A 163 27.21 -20.88 -15.91
CA SER A 163 27.43 -20.55 -14.49
C SER A 163 26.22 -20.79 -13.58
N LEU A 164 25.01 -20.83 -14.16
CA LEU A 164 23.76 -21.04 -13.43
C LEU A 164 23.24 -22.48 -13.48
N ASP A 165 23.90 -23.39 -14.20
CA ASP A 165 23.43 -24.76 -14.41
C ASP A 165 23.19 -25.52 -13.12
N LYS A 166 24.09 -25.36 -12.14
CA LYS A 166 23.95 -26.02 -10.84
C LYS A 166 22.69 -25.57 -10.11
N ILE A 167 22.36 -24.28 -10.18
CA ILE A 167 21.18 -23.70 -9.55
C ILE A 167 19.93 -24.13 -10.31
N LEU A 168 19.91 -23.98 -11.64
CA LEU A 168 18.75 -24.29 -12.48
C LEU A 168 18.44 -25.78 -12.60
N SER A 169 19.37 -26.65 -12.19
CA SER A 169 19.15 -28.09 -12.10
C SER A 169 18.59 -28.53 -10.74
N MET A 170 18.44 -27.61 -9.77
CA MET A 170 17.81 -27.92 -8.49
C MET A 170 16.30 -28.15 -8.68
N ASN A 171 15.69 -28.84 -7.73
CA ASN A 171 14.23 -29.05 -7.74
C ASN A 171 13.51 -27.67 -7.70
N PRO A 172 12.54 -27.41 -8.59
CA PRO A 172 11.77 -26.15 -8.63
C PRO A 172 11.09 -25.76 -7.31
N ASP A 173 10.61 -26.73 -6.53
CA ASP A 173 9.98 -26.49 -5.23
C ASP A 173 11.01 -25.97 -4.22
N ILE A 174 12.23 -26.52 -4.25
CA ILE A 174 13.33 -26.05 -3.40
C ILE A 174 13.73 -24.62 -3.79
N LEU A 175 13.91 -24.37 -5.09
CA LEU A 175 14.27 -23.03 -5.59
C LEU A 175 13.20 -21.99 -5.24
N SER A 176 11.92 -22.30 -5.47
CA SER A 176 10.81 -21.39 -5.17
C SER A 176 10.67 -21.15 -3.66
N THR A 177 11.00 -22.15 -2.83
CA THR A 177 11.01 -22.02 -1.36
C THR A 177 12.05 -21.01 -0.88
N LEU A 178 13.20 -20.88 -1.56
CA LEU A 178 14.22 -19.87 -1.23
C LEU A 178 13.71 -18.44 -1.41
N PHE A 179 12.70 -18.22 -2.26
CA PHE A 179 12.03 -16.93 -2.41
C PHE A 179 10.86 -16.77 -1.43
N ALA A 180 10.07 -17.83 -1.22
CA ALA A 180 8.90 -17.78 -0.34
C ALA A 180 9.26 -17.50 1.12
N VAL A 181 10.25 -18.23 1.68
CA VAL A 181 10.55 -18.18 3.13
C VAL A 181 11.01 -16.79 3.60
N PRO A 182 11.98 -16.13 2.94
CA PRO A 182 12.36 -14.76 3.32
C PRO A 182 11.19 -13.77 3.21
N THR A 183 10.32 -13.97 2.22
CA THR A 183 9.14 -13.11 2.00
C THR A 183 8.11 -13.27 3.10
N ILE A 184 7.84 -14.51 3.54
CA ILE A 184 6.98 -14.80 4.70
C ILE A 184 7.56 -14.14 5.95
N ALA A 185 8.85 -14.33 6.22
CA ALA A 185 9.51 -13.75 7.39
C ALA A 185 9.44 -12.21 7.39
N ALA A 186 9.72 -11.58 6.24
CA ALA A 186 9.61 -10.13 6.09
C ALA A 186 8.16 -9.64 6.27
N SER A 187 7.18 -10.38 5.75
CA SER A 187 5.76 -10.03 5.88
C SER A 187 5.29 -10.09 7.33
N LEU A 188 5.67 -11.14 8.08
CA LEU A 188 5.38 -11.25 9.52
C LEU A 188 6.08 -10.16 10.34
N TYR A 189 7.33 -9.84 10.01
CA TYR A 189 8.05 -8.75 10.65
C TYR A 189 7.34 -7.41 10.43
N VAL A 190 6.89 -7.14 9.21
CA VAL A 190 6.13 -5.95 8.87
C VAL A 190 4.79 -5.91 9.61
N GLU A 191 4.05 -7.01 9.65
CA GLU A 191 2.80 -7.07 10.42
C GLU A 191 3.01 -6.68 11.90
N LYS A 192 4.07 -7.22 12.51
CA LYS A 192 4.46 -6.86 13.88
C LYS A 192 4.86 -5.39 14.01
N ASP A 193 5.69 -4.86 13.11
CA ASP A 193 6.09 -3.44 13.09
C ASP A 193 4.87 -2.51 13.05
N TYR A 194 3.85 -2.86 12.25
CA TYR A 194 2.62 -2.09 12.16
C TYR A 194 1.75 -2.20 13.42
N LEU A 195 1.68 -3.38 14.04
CA LEU A 195 1.01 -3.57 15.33
C LEU A 195 1.67 -2.74 16.44
N ASP A 196 2.99 -2.76 16.53
CA ASP A 196 3.75 -2.04 17.55
C ASP A 196 3.62 -0.52 17.36
N LYS A 197 3.62 -0.04 16.11
CA LYS A 197 3.35 1.37 15.79
C LYS A 197 1.93 1.80 16.16
N ALA A 198 0.93 0.96 15.87
CA ALA A 198 -0.44 1.25 16.23
C ALA A 198 -0.60 1.36 17.75
N LYS A 199 -0.02 0.42 18.52
CA LYS A 199 -0.03 0.46 19.99
C LYS A 199 0.66 1.70 20.55
N LYS A 200 1.80 2.09 19.96
CA LYS A 200 2.53 3.29 20.38
C LYS A 200 1.68 4.55 20.17
N GLN A 201 1.07 4.72 19.00
CA GLN A 201 0.18 5.86 18.72
C GLN A 201 -1.07 5.86 19.59
N ASP A 202 -1.67 4.68 19.85
CA ASP A 202 -2.82 4.55 20.76
C ASP A 202 -2.45 5.05 22.17
N LYS A 203 -1.26 4.67 22.66
CA LYS A 203 -0.76 5.09 23.97
C LYS A 203 -0.45 6.59 24.03
N GLU A 204 0.23 7.14 23.04
CA GLU A 204 0.57 8.57 22.97
C GLU A 204 -0.70 9.44 22.98
N LYS A 205 -1.74 9.05 22.22
CA LYS A 205 -3.03 9.75 22.23
C LYS A 205 -3.75 9.67 23.56
N GLU A 206 -3.71 8.51 24.21
CA GLU A 206 -4.32 8.34 25.52
C GLU A 206 -3.62 9.25 26.55
N GLU A 207 -2.29 9.32 26.51
CA GLU A 207 -1.49 10.21 27.36
C GLU A 207 -1.80 11.69 27.08
N GLU A 208 -1.79 12.13 25.81
CA GLU A 208 -2.13 13.51 25.42
C GLU A 208 -3.51 13.93 25.92
N LEU A 209 -4.51 13.09 25.69
CA LEU A 209 -5.89 13.37 26.08
C LEU A 209 -6.07 13.35 27.61
N THR A 210 -5.29 12.53 28.32
CA THR A 210 -5.26 12.52 29.78
C THR A 210 -4.66 13.83 30.32
N GLN A 211 -3.57 14.30 29.73
CA GLN A 211 -2.96 15.59 30.10
C GLN A 211 -3.92 16.76 29.85
N GLU A 212 -4.60 16.78 28.69
CA GLU A 212 -5.62 17.78 28.39
C GLU A 212 -6.78 17.73 29.40
N ALA A 213 -7.25 16.53 29.76
CA ALA A 213 -8.29 16.37 30.77
C ALA A 213 -7.88 16.96 32.13
N ILE A 214 -6.65 16.70 32.58
CA ILE A 214 -6.10 17.26 33.82
C ILE A 214 -6.04 18.79 33.73
N GLU A 215 -5.49 19.35 32.65
CA GLU A 215 -5.36 20.80 32.48
C GLU A 215 -6.72 21.51 32.51
N VAL A 216 -7.74 20.91 31.88
CA VAL A 216 -9.11 21.45 31.89
C VAL A 216 -9.73 21.39 33.29
N ILE A 217 -9.49 20.32 34.04
CA ILE A 217 -10.00 20.19 35.42
C ILE A 217 -9.30 21.19 36.35
N GLU A 218 -7.97 21.32 36.26
CA GLU A 218 -7.22 22.28 37.09
C GLU A 218 -7.65 23.73 36.82
N LYS A 219 -7.91 24.09 35.55
CA LYS A 219 -8.48 25.41 35.18
C LYS A 219 -9.87 25.67 35.77
N SER A 220 -10.62 24.62 36.11
CA SER A 220 -11.91 24.75 36.80
C SER A 220 -11.80 25.00 38.31
N GLY A 221 -10.58 25.03 38.85
CA GLY A 221 -10.29 25.33 40.26
C GLY A 221 -10.13 24.09 41.15
N LEU A 222 -10.14 22.89 40.56
CA LEU A 222 -10.03 21.63 41.29
C LEU A 222 -8.56 21.16 41.28
N VAL A 223 -7.92 21.15 42.45
CA VAL A 223 -6.50 20.78 42.62
C VAL A 223 -6.41 19.30 43.00
N ASN A 224 -5.55 18.53 42.31
CA ASN A 224 -5.40 17.07 42.45
C ASN A 224 -6.68 16.26 42.11
N PRO A 225 -7.07 16.22 40.82
CA PRO A 225 -8.22 15.44 40.38
C PRO A 225 -8.05 13.93 40.62
N SER A 226 -9.15 13.26 40.98
CA SER A 226 -9.21 11.80 41.10
C SER A 226 -9.16 11.11 39.73
N LEU A 227 -8.76 9.84 39.70
CA LEU A 227 -8.75 9.02 38.48
C LEU A 227 -10.11 8.97 37.78
N GLU A 228 -11.22 8.89 38.53
CA GLU A 228 -12.57 8.87 37.96
C GLU A 228 -12.94 10.20 37.28
N GLU A 229 -12.53 11.33 37.86
CA GLU A 229 -12.78 12.66 37.28
C GLU A 229 -11.99 12.85 35.97
N ILE A 230 -10.73 12.43 35.96
CA ILE A 230 -9.88 12.44 34.76
C ILE A 230 -10.51 11.57 33.67
N ASP A 231 -10.91 10.34 33.98
CA ASP A 231 -11.54 9.42 33.01
C ASP A 231 -12.86 9.96 32.46
N LYS A 232 -13.69 10.55 33.33
CA LYS A 232 -14.95 11.17 32.91
C LYS A 232 -14.68 12.33 31.96
N LYS A 233 -13.73 13.22 32.30
CA LYS A 233 -13.43 14.39 31.48
C LYS A 233 -12.77 14.01 30.15
N ARG A 234 -11.88 13.02 30.18
CA ARG A 234 -11.25 12.43 28.99
C ARG A 234 -12.30 11.92 27.99
N LYS A 235 -13.30 11.17 28.45
CA LYS A 235 -14.40 10.67 27.60
C LYS A 235 -15.25 11.81 27.03
N GLU A 236 -15.47 12.87 27.82
CA GLU A 236 -16.17 14.07 27.38
C GLU A 236 -15.41 14.79 26.25
N LEU A 237 -14.10 15.00 26.42
CA LEU A 237 -13.23 15.63 25.41
C LEU A 237 -13.17 14.81 24.11
N LEU A 238 -13.09 13.47 24.21
CA LEU A 238 -13.18 12.58 23.05
C LEU A 238 -14.48 12.81 22.26
N LYS A 239 -15.60 12.83 22.97
CA LYS A 239 -16.91 13.03 22.36
C LYS A 239 -17.02 14.40 21.70
N GLN A 240 -16.50 15.44 22.35
CA GLN A 240 -16.44 16.80 21.78
C GLN A 240 -15.60 16.85 20.49
N ARG A 241 -14.45 16.17 20.45
CA ARG A 241 -13.60 16.06 19.24
C ARG A 241 -14.31 15.36 18.07
N GLU A 242 -15.18 14.39 18.35
CA GLU A 242 -15.98 13.73 17.32
C GLU A 242 -17.18 14.59 16.87
N GLU A 243 -17.78 15.35 17.79
CA GLU A 243 -18.94 16.21 17.50
C GLU A 243 -18.60 17.43 16.62
N VAL A 244 -17.34 17.88 16.61
CA VAL A 244 -16.87 18.99 15.75
C VAL A 244 -16.54 18.58 14.32
N LEU A 245 -16.60 17.28 13.98
CA LEU A 245 -16.40 16.81 12.61
C LEU A 245 -17.74 16.70 11.88
N GLU A 246 -17.77 17.13 10.63
CA GLU A 246 -18.89 16.87 9.72
C GLU A 246 -18.42 16.20 8.43
N LEU A 247 -19.31 15.44 7.80
CA LEU A 247 -19.05 14.77 6.54
C LEU A 247 -18.96 15.80 5.41
N LYS A 248 -17.90 15.71 4.60
CA LYS A 248 -17.79 16.46 3.35
C LYS A 248 -18.91 16.04 2.39
N SER A 249 -19.39 16.99 1.60
CA SER A 249 -20.32 16.70 0.52
C SER A 249 -19.68 15.80 -0.55
N ARG A 250 -20.50 15.15 -1.37
CA ARG A 250 -19.99 14.30 -2.46
C ARG A 250 -19.09 15.07 -3.44
N GLU A 251 -19.39 16.34 -3.71
CA GLU A 251 -18.60 17.16 -4.63
C GLU A 251 -17.27 17.57 -4.02
N GLU A 252 -17.21 17.90 -2.73
CA GLU A 252 -15.95 18.17 -2.02
C GLU A 252 -15.04 16.93 -2.00
N ILE A 253 -15.59 15.76 -1.64
CA ILE A 253 -14.81 14.50 -1.65
C ILE A 253 -14.28 14.20 -3.05
N LYS A 254 -15.12 14.39 -4.07
CA LYS A 254 -14.72 14.18 -5.47
C LYS A 254 -13.64 15.17 -5.88
N HIS A 255 -13.77 16.44 -5.53
CA HIS A 255 -12.75 17.44 -5.79
C HIS A 255 -11.41 17.01 -5.18
N ASP A 256 -11.39 16.75 -3.87
CA ASP A 256 -10.20 16.39 -3.10
C ASP A 256 -9.54 15.09 -3.58
N LEU A 257 -10.34 14.14 -4.08
CA LEU A 257 -9.83 12.88 -4.64
C LEU A 257 -8.96 13.08 -5.88
N PHE A 258 -9.28 14.07 -6.71
CA PHE A 258 -8.63 14.30 -8.00
C PHE A 258 -7.72 15.54 -8.02
N ASP A 259 -7.82 16.39 -7.00
CA ASP A 259 -7.00 17.58 -6.85
C ASP A 259 -5.57 17.25 -6.43
N THR A 260 -4.61 17.93 -7.05
CA THR A 260 -3.19 17.66 -6.86
C THR A 260 -2.59 18.47 -5.73
N GLU A 261 -3.03 19.72 -5.52
CA GLU A 261 -2.53 20.56 -4.43
C GLU A 261 -3.00 20.00 -3.09
N PHE A 262 -4.30 19.66 -3.01
CA PHE A 262 -4.89 19.00 -1.87
C PHE A 262 -4.17 17.68 -1.53
N TYR A 263 -3.83 16.88 -2.55
CA TYR A 263 -3.03 15.66 -2.35
C TYR A 263 -1.65 15.97 -1.78
N LEU A 264 -0.91 16.93 -2.35
CA LEU A 264 0.45 17.24 -1.89
C LEU A 264 0.48 17.76 -0.44
N GLU A 265 -0.54 18.52 -0.06
CA GLU A 265 -0.70 19.05 1.31
C GLU A 265 -1.09 17.96 2.30
N HIS A 266 -2.02 17.08 1.95
CA HIS A 266 -2.69 16.17 2.90
C HIS A 266 -2.32 14.68 2.76
N ARG A 267 -1.43 14.28 1.83
CA ARG A 267 -1.06 12.86 1.61
C ARG A 267 -0.56 12.12 2.85
N ASP A 268 -0.11 12.87 3.84
CA ASP A 268 0.49 12.41 5.07
C ASP A 268 -0.53 12.37 6.24
N ASP A 269 -1.74 12.87 6.02
CA ASP A 269 -2.83 12.91 6.98
C ASP A 269 -3.61 11.59 7.02
N GLY A 270 -4.34 11.37 8.12
CA GLY A 270 -5.25 10.23 8.23
C GLY A 270 -6.39 10.29 7.22
N ILE A 271 -6.84 9.14 6.71
CA ILE A 271 -7.90 9.04 5.68
C ILE A 271 -9.20 9.76 6.06
N LYS A 272 -9.44 9.99 7.36
CA LYS A 272 -10.59 10.75 7.87
C LYS A 272 -10.61 12.17 7.28
N ARG A 273 -9.47 12.79 7.01
CA ARG A 273 -9.37 14.13 6.39
C ARG A 273 -9.98 14.20 4.97
N LEU A 274 -10.02 13.06 4.29
CA LEU A 274 -10.61 12.93 2.96
C LEU A 274 -12.15 12.86 3.00
N LEU A 275 -12.72 12.47 4.14
CA LEU A 275 -14.16 12.26 4.32
C LEU A 275 -14.81 13.31 5.24
N TYR A 276 -14.05 13.89 6.15
CA TYR A 276 -14.53 14.80 7.19
C TYR A 276 -13.82 16.14 7.13
N LYS A 277 -14.55 17.20 7.50
CA LYS A 277 -14.03 18.55 7.75
C LYS A 277 -14.47 19.05 9.12
N ASN A 278 -13.85 20.12 9.60
CA ASN A 278 -14.27 20.76 10.84
C ASN A 278 -15.59 21.50 10.60
N LYS A 279 -16.55 21.38 11.52
CA LYS A 279 -17.78 22.16 11.48
C LYS A 279 -17.43 23.65 11.47
N GLY A 280 -17.91 24.35 10.45
CA GLY A 280 -17.71 25.80 10.30
C GLY A 280 -16.40 26.21 9.62
N SER A 281 -15.61 25.27 9.07
CA SER A 281 -14.59 25.65 8.08
C SER A 281 -15.26 25.88 6.73
N GLU A 282 -15.38 27.15 6.33
CA GLU A 282 -15.68 27.56 4.95
C GLU A 282 -14.53 27.17 4.01
#